data_AF-A0A9Q7U9D5-F1
#
_entry.id   AF-A0A9Q7U9D5-F1
#
_cell.length_a   1.000
_cell.length_b   1.000
_cell.length_c   1.000
_cell.angle_alpha   90.00
_cell.angle_beta   90.00
_cell.angle_gamma   90.00
#
_symmetry.space_group_name_H-M   'P 1'
#
loop_
_entity.id
_entity.type
_entity.pdbx_description
1 polymer ?
#
loop_
_entity_poly.entity_id
_entity_poly.type
_entity_poly.pdbx_seq_one_letter_code
_entity_poly.pdbx_strand_id
1 'polypeptide(L)'
;MASVGNLDIAAANAAGASSQPDQPRSPLSDQDRARLEHSLGHRPDRQELEEKNILKPGNLAPALQARRDELQKSQLTDKLEGRLERRPEKEELVIRGILKDQSVAPSLQAKREELQKHQLTHKLEARLERRPEKDELVNRGILKHQSVAPALQAKKEELERAKLGNQLQKELQQRPDVDELKQKGILTDPEDK
;
A
#
# COMPACT_ATOMS: atom_id res chain seq x y z
N MET A 1 28.98 70.72 75.73
CA MET A 1 29.84 70.82 74.53
C MET A 1 29.12 70.22 73.35
N ALA A 2 29.03 71.00 72.27
CA ALA A 2 28.68 70.65 70.88
C ALA A 2 27.39 69.84 70.61
N SER A 3 26.29 70.58 70.43
CA SER A 3 25.21 70.23 69.49
C SER A 3 25.75 70.42 68.07
N VAL A 4 25.71 69.37 67.24
CA VAL A 4 25.97 69.45 65.80
C VAL A 4 24.68 69.10 65.07
N GLY A 5 24.20 70.07 64.30
CA GLY A 5 22.90 70.07 63.66
C GLY A 5 22.83 69.24 62.38
N ASN A 6 21.58 68.91 62.05
CA ASN A 6 21.15 68.50 60.72
C ASN A 6 21.68 69.47 59.66
N LEU A 7 22.39 68.94 58.66
CA LEU A 7 22.72 69.64 57.42
C LEU A 7 21.83 69.10 56.31
N ASP A 8 20.87 69.94 55.91
CA ASP A 8 20.03 69.78 54.74
C ASP A 8 20.90 69.81 53.47
N ILE A 9 21.07 68.64 52.83
CA ILE A 9 21.63 68.56 51.46
C ILE A 9 20.46 68.70 50.49
N ALA A 10 19.93 69.91 50.41
CA ALA A 10 18.87 70.31 49.49
C ALA A 10 19.33 71.52 48.66
N ALA A 11 20.46 71.42 47.96
CA ALA A 11 20.88 72.40 46.95
C ALA A 11 22.11 71.93 46.16
N ALA A 12 21.95 70.99 45.22
CA ALA A 12 23.00 70.71 44.22
C ALA A 12 22.48 70.18 42.87
N ASN A 13 21.17 70.21 42.61
CA ASN A 13 20.57 69.76 41.34
C ASN A 13 19.92 70.90 40.57
N ALA A 14 20.67 71.98 40.36
CA ALA A 14 20.25 73.09 39.52
C ALA A 14 21.47 73.71 38.82
N ALA A 15 22.02 73.00 37.84
CA ALA A 15 22.87 73.60 36.81
C ALA A 15 22.92 72.71 35.56
N GLY A 16 22.51 73.27 34.42
CA GLY A 16 23.13 72.95 33.14
C GLY A 16 22.45 71.88 32.28
N ALA A 17 21.49 72.35 31.51
CA ALA A 17 21.05 71.82 30.21
C ALA A 17 22.10 71.01 29.42
N SER A 18 21.75 69.80 29.02
CA SER A 18 21.50 69.44 27.60
C SER A 18 21.30 67.93 27.47
N SER A 19 20.05 67.52 27.30
CA SER A 19 19.72 66.19 26.77
C SER A 19 20.11 66.15 25.29
N GLN A 20 21.38 65.89 25.00
CA GLN A 20 21.78 65.45 23.67
C GLN A 20 21.25 64.02 23.47
N PRO A 21 20.61 63.73 22.33
CA PRO A 21 20.26 62.35 21.99
C PRO A 21 21.55 61.55 21.87
N ASP A 22 21.57 60.36 22.48
CA ASP A 22 22.64 59.36 22.42
C ASP A 22 23.22 59.26 20.99
N GLN A 23 24.37 59.88 20.75
CA GLN A 23 25.10 59.67 19.50
C GLN A 23 25.85 58.34 19.57
N PRO A 24 25.71 57.45 18.57
CA PRO A 24 26.32 56.13 18.60
C PRO A 24 27.85 56.22 18.45
N ARG A 25 28.56 55.57 19.39
CA ARG A 25 30.03 55.52 19.52
C ARG A 25 30.74 54.66 18.45
N SER A 26 30.37 54.77 17.18
CA SER A 26 30.99 53.99 16.10
C SER A 26 31.47 54.89 14.93
N PRO A 27 32.74 54.73 14.47
CA PRO A 27 33.30 55.51 13.37
C PRO A 27 32.82 54.96 12.03
N LEU A 28 31.51 54.97 11.78
CA LEU A 28 30.95 54.60 10.48
C LEU A 28 30.46 55.85 9.77
N SER A 29 30.73 55.92 8.46
CA SER A 29 30.19 56.95 7.57
C SER A 29 28.65 56.87 7.57
N ASP A 30 27.98 58.01 7.44
CA ASP A 30 26.52 58.06 7.42
C ASP A 30 25.91 57.26 6.26
N GLN A 31 26.66 57.10 5.16
CA GLN A 31 26.27 56.22 4.04
C GLN A 31 26.25 54.74 4.44
N ASP A 32 27.20 54.29 5.25
CA ASP A 32 27.28 52.90 5.71
C ASP A 32 26.18 52.61 6.75
N ARG A 33 25.81 53.62 7.55
CA ARG A 33 24.68 53.54 8.48
C ARG A 33 23.36 53.32 7.75
N ALA A 34 23.08 54.11 6.70
CA ALA A 34 21.87 53.96 5.89
C ALA A 34 21.78 52.58 5.19
N ARG A 35 22.91 52.06 4.68
CA ARG A 35 22.97 50.73 4.07
C ARG A 35 22.72 49.61 5.08
N LEU A 36 23.27 49.74 6.29
CA LEU A 36 23.08 48.78 7.36
C LEU A 36 21.63 48.76 7.85
N GLU A 37 21.01 49.93 8.02
CA GLU A 37 19.60 50.05 8.41
C GLU A 37 18.67 49.40 7.39
N HIS A 38 18.88 49.64 6.10
CA HIS A 38 18.14 48.98 5.04
C HIS A 38 18.30 47.45 5.06
N SER A 39 19.53 46.97 5.29
CA SER A 39 19.85 45.53 5.33
C SER A 39 19.27 44.83 6.56
N LEU A 40 19.22 45.52 7.70
CA LEU A 40 18.61 45.02 8.94
C LEU A 40 17.08 45.00 8.84
N GLY A 41 16.47 45.97 8.15
CA GLY A 41 15.03 46.00 7.88
C GLY A 41 14.54 44.86 6.98
N HIS A 42 15.43 44.31 6.14
CA HIS A 42 15.15 43.16 5.28
C HIS A 42 15.82 41.87 5.78
N ARG A 43 16.19 41.82 7.07
CA ARG A 43 16.85 40.66 7.63
C ARG A 43 15.86 39.49 7.72
N PRO A 44 16.18 38.31 7.13
CA PRO A 44 15.34 37.13 7.25
C PRO A 44 15.29 36.64 8.71
N ASP A 45 14.13 36.12 9.10
CA ASP A 45 13.94 35.55 10.43
C ASP A 45 14.80 34.30 10.61
N ARG A 46 15.10 34.00 11.89
CA ARG A 46 15.90 32.83 12.24
C ARG A 46 15.29 31.53 11.69
N GLN A 47 13.96 31.41 11.74
CA GLN A 47 13.24 30.24 11.23
C GLN A 47 13.45 30.07 9.72
N GLU A 48 13.37 31.15 8.93
CA GLU A 48 13.62 31.08 7.49
C GLU A 48 15.05 30.63 7.16
N LEU A 49 16.03 31.06 7.96
CA LEU A 49 17.42 30.63 7.79
C LEU A 49 17.61 29.14 8.13
N GLU A 50 16.86 28.62 9.09
CA GLU A 50 16.84 27.19 9.42
C GLU A 50 16.17 26.36 8.32
N GLU A 51 15.04 26.81 7.78
CA GLU A 51 14.33 26.16 6.66
C GLU A 51 15.18 26.12 5.37
N LYS A 52 15.89 27.21 5.08
CA LYS A 52 16.84 27.30 3.97
C LYS A 52 18.15 26.53 4.24
N ASN A 53 18.24 25.83 5.38
CA ASN A 53 19.42 25.07 5.82
C ASN A 53 20.71 25.91 5.96
N ILE A 54 20.58 27.23 6.10
CA ILE A 54 21.69 28.16 6.30
C ILE A 54 22.12 28.14 7.77
N LEU A 55 21.15 28.17 8.70
CA LEU A 55 21.39 27.97 10.13
C LEU A 55 20.95 26.55 10.53
N LYS A 56 21.70 25.88 11.41
CA LYS A 56 21.25 24.57 11.91
C LYS A 56 20.20 24.75 13.01
N PRO A 57 19.16 23.89 13.03
CA PRO A 57 18.11 24.00 14.03
C PRO A 57 18.61 23.60 15.43
N GLY A 58 18.29 24.46 16.39
CA GLY A 58 18.51 24.23 17.81
C GLY A 58 19.35 25.29 18.52
N ASN A 59 19.36 25.22 19.84
CA ASN A 59 20.09 26.12 20.74
C ASN A 59 21.43 25.52 21.21
N LEU A 60 22.14 24.83 20.31
CA LEU A 60 23.44 24.23 20.61
C LEU A 60 24.56 25.23 20.34
N ALA A 61 25.62 25.17 21.13
CA ALA A 61 26.82 25.95 20.87
C ALA A 61 27.41 25.62 19.49
N PRO A 62 27.89 26.60 18.72
CA PRO A 62 28.47 26.37 17.38
C PRO A 62 29.58 25.30 17.35
N ALA A 63 30.36 25.19 18.43
CA ALA A 63 31.44 24.21 18.55
C ALA A 63 30.95 22.74 18.61
N LEU A 64 29.72 22.49 19.08
CA LEU A 64 29.16 21.14 19.23
C LEU A 64 28.33 20.70 18.02
N GLN A 65 27.98 21.63 17.14
CA GLN A 65 27.13 21.37 15.98
C GLN A 65 27.75 20.32 15.05
N ALA A 66 29.05 20.42 14.77
CA ALA A 66 29.75 19.45 13.92
C ALA A 66 29.73 18.04 14.50
N ARG A 67 29.92 17.89 15.82
CA ARG A 67 29.89 16.59 16.52
C ARG A 67 28.49 15.99 16.54
N ARG A 68 27.45 16.82 16.72
CA ARG A 68 26.06 16.38 16.59
C ARG A 68 25.79 15.84 15.18
N ASP A 69 26.17 16.58 14.15
CA ASP A 69 25.92 16.18 12.76
C ASP A 69 26.67 14.88 12.41
N GLU A 70 27.90 14.72 12.91
CA GLU A 70 28.70 13.48 12.77
C GLU A 70 27.99 12.28 13.42
N LEU A 71 27.52 12.43 14.66
CA LEU A 71 26.76 11.38 15.36
C LEU A 71 25.44 11.07 14.65
N GLN A 72 24.73 12.09 14.17
CA GLN A 72 23.49 11.88 13.42
C GLN A 72 23.77 11.12 12.12
N LYS A 73 24.85 11.46 11.42
CA LYS A 73 25.28 10.75 10.22
C LYS A 73 25.62 9.30 10.53
N SER A 74 26.39 9.02 11.59
CA SER A 74 26.72 7.64 11.97
C SER A 74 25.47 6.83 12.32
N GLN A 75 24.55 7.40 13.10
CA GLN A 75 23.28 6.74 13.40
C GLN A 75 22.44 6.45 12.15
N LEU A 76 22.47 7.34 11.14
CA LEU A 76 21.79 7.12 9.87
C LEU A 76 22.47 6.05 9.03
N THR A 77 23.80 5.98 9.03
CA THR A 77 24.55 4.92 8.32
C THR A 77 24.26 3.56 8.93
N ASP A 78 24.30 3.44 10.26
CA ASP A 78 24.06 2.17 10.95
C ASP A 78 22.62 1.67 10.68
N LYS A 79 21.65 2.59 10.71
CA LYS A 79 20.25 2.28 10.35
C LYS A 79 20.08 1.88 8.89
N LEU A 80 20.80 2.53 7.99
CA LEU A 80 20.75 2.21 6.56
C LEU A 80 21.35 0.83 6.31
N GLU A 81 22.50 0.54 6.89
CA GLU A 81 23.18 -0.75 6.81
C GLU A 81 22.27 -1.90 7.27
N GLY A 82 21.69 -1.78 8.47
CA GLY A 82 20.75 -2.81 8.97
C GLY A 82 19.48 -2.98 8.12
N ARG A 83 19.05 -1.96 7.38
CA ARG A 83 17.94 -2.07 6.40
C ARG A 83 18.38 -2.70 5.09
N LEU A 84 19.62 -2.45 4.66
CA LEU A 84 20.18 -3.04 3.45
C LEU A 84 20.48 -4.53 3.64
N GLU A 85 20.92 -4.94 4.83
CA GLU A 85 21.12 -6.36 5.18
C GLU A 85 19.83 -7.18 5.10
N ARG A 86 18.71 -6.60 5.55
CA ARG A 86 17.39 -7.24 5.54
C ARG A 86 16.58 -6.95 4.27
N ARG A 87 17.24 -6.47 3.22
CA ARG A 87 16.58 -6.10 1.99
C ARG A 87 16.06 -7.37 1.29
N PRO A 88 14.76 -7.46 0.98
CA PRO A 88 14.23 -8.60 0.23
C PRO A 88 14.76 -8.59 -1.21
N GLU A 89 14.95 -9.79 -1.75
CA GLU A 89 15.33 -9.98 -3.15
C GLU A 89 14.23 -9.51 -4.11
N LYS A 90 14.64 -9.16 -5.33
CA LYS A 90 13.68 -8.68 -6.35
C LYS A 90 12.61 -9.72 -6.66
N GLU A 91 12.97 -10.99 -6.70
CA GLU A 91 12.05 -12.10 -6.96
C GLU A 91 10.99 -12.23 -5.88
N GLU A 92 11.36 -12.08 -4.60
CA GLU A 92 10.39 -12.07 -3.50
C GLU A 92 9.38 -10.92 -3.64
N LEU A 93 9.86 -9.75 -4.07
CA LEU A 93 8.99 -8.60 -4.29
C LEU A 93 8.02 -8.82 -5.46
N VAL A 94 8.42 -9.59 -6.49
CA VAL A 94 7.53 -9.99 -7.60
C VAL A 94 6.50 -11.01 -7.12
N ILE A 95 6.92 -12.02 -6.35
CA ILE A 95 6.01 -13.03 -5.78
C ILE A 95 4.97 -12.39 -4.86
N ARG A 96 5.37 -11.39 -4.07
CA ARG A 96 4.46 -10.62 -3.21
C ARG A 96 3.60 -9.61 -3.98
N GLY A 97 3.80 -9.45 -5.29
CA GLY A 97 3.05 -8.50 -6.12
C GLY A 97 3.39 -7.03 -5.89
N ILE A 98 4.53 -6.73 -5.23
CA ILE A 98 5.02 -5.36 -5.00
C ILE A 98 5.72 -4.84 -6.25
N LEU A 99 6.62 -5.63 -6.82
CA LEU A 99 7.24 -5.37 -8.11
C LEU A 99 6.51 -6.14 -9.21
N LYS A 100 6.43 -5.54 -10.38
CA LYS A 100 5.94 -6.19 -11.60
C LYS A 100 7.10 -6.85 -12.32
N ASP A 101 6.81 -7.82 -13.19
CA ASP A 101 7.81 -8.51 -13.99
C ASP A 101 8.70 -7.51 -14.75
N GLN A 102 10.02 -7.60 -14.53
CA GLN A 102 11.00 -6.68 -15.13
C GLN A 102 11.34 -7.00 -16.59
N SER A 103 10.56 -7.84 -17.25
CA SER A 103 10.71 -8.12 -18.69
C SER A 103 10.55 -6.86 -19.55
N VAL A 104 9.89 -5.81 -19.02
CA VAL A 104 9.62 -4.56 -19.74
C VAL A 104 10.11 -3.36 -18.93
N ALA A 105 10.61 -2.35 -19.64
CA ALA A 105 11.12 -1.11 -19.06
C ALA A 105 10.09 -0.44 -18.12
N PRO A 106 10.51 0.16 -16.99
CA PRO A 106 9.61 0.75 -16.00
C PRO A 106 8.61 1.76 -16.59
N SER A 107 9.03 2.55 -17.58
CA SER A 107 8.18 3.54 -18.26
C SER A 107 7.03 2.93 -19.07
N LEU A 108 7.17 1.68 -19.50
CA LEU A 108 6.18 0.98 -20.34
C LEU A 108 5.29 0.02 -19.53
N GLN A 109 5.59 -0.22 -18.25
CA GLN A 109 4.85 -1.17 -17.42
C GLN A 109 3.36 -0.81 -17.33
N ALA A 110 3.04 0.47 -17.11
CA ALA A 110 1.66 0.93 -17.04
C ALA A 110 0.89 0.68 -18.35
N LYS A 111 1.49 1.00 -19.49
CA LYS A 111 0.87 0.77 -20.82
C LYS A 111 0.69 -0.72 -21.12
N ARG A 112 1.66 -1.55 -20.74
CA ARG A 112 1.56 -3.01 -20.87
C ARG A 112 0.36 -3.55 -20.10
N GLU A 113 0.19 -3.13 -18.86
CA GLU A 113 -0.92 -3.60 -18.02
C GLU A 113 -2.28 -3.14 -18.53
N GLU A 114 -2.37 -1.89 -18.98
CA GLU A 114 -3.58 -1.37 -19.61
C GLU A 114 -3.97 -2.21 -20.82
N LEU A 115 -3.01 -2.51 -21.69
CA LEU A 115 -3.21 -3.38 -22.85
C LEU A 115 -3.57 -4.81 -22.43
N GLN A 116 -2.88 -5.38 -21.44
CA GLN A 116 -3.19 -6.72 -20.92
C GLN A 116 -4.60 -6.78 -20.34
N LYS A 117 -5.01 -5.76 -19.58
CA LYS A 117 -6.36 -5.63 -19.04
C LYS A 117 -7.37 -5.55 -20.16
N HIS A 118 -7.16 -4.71 -21.17
CA HIS A 118 -8.05 -4.62 -22.34
C HIS A 118 -8.18 -5.94 -23.10
N GLN A 119 -7.07 -6.65 -23.28
CA GLN A 119 -7.08 -7.97 -23.92
C GLN A 119 -7.86 -9.00 -23.08
N LEU A 120 -7.68 -8.99 -21.77
CA LEU A 120 -8.40 -9.88 -20.86
C LEU A 120 -9.89 -9.55 -20.82
N THR A 121 -10.27 -8.27 -20.75
CA THR A 121 -11.68 -7.86 -20.76
C THR A 121 -12.35 -8.24 -22.06
N HIS A 122 -11.72 -7.98 -23.21
CA HIS A 122 -12.27 -8.36 -24.51
C HIS A 122 -12.40 -9.89 -24.66
N LYS A 123 -11.39 -10.65 -24.20
CA LYS A 123 -11.48 -12.13 -24.18
C LYS A 123 -12.58 -12.64 -23.26
N LEU A 124 -12.79 -11.99 -22.12
CA LEU A 124 -13.82 -12.36 -21.16
C LEU A 124 -15.22 -12.04 -21.71
N GLU A 125 -15.39 -10.86 -22.30
CA GLU A 125 -16.62 -10.41 -22.94
C GLU A 125 -17.07 -11.42 -24.02
N ALA A 126 -16.19 -11.76 -24.97
CA ALA A 126 -16.49 -12.75 -26.00
C ALA A 126 -16.86 -14.14 -25.43
N ARG A 127 -16.31 -14.53 -24.27
CA ARG A 127 -16.68 -15.79 -23.58
C ARG A 127 -18.02 -15.71 -22.87
N LEU A 128 -18.37 -14.53 -22.35
CA LEU A 128 -19.63 -14.28 -21.68
C LEU A 128 -20.78 -14.20 -22.69
N GLU A 129 -20.56 -13.61 -23.87
CA GLU A 129 -21.54 -13.59 -24.97
C GLU A 129 -21.92 -15.00 -25.44
N ARG A 130 -20.93 -15.91 -25.49
CA ARG A 130 -21.11 -17.31 -25.91
C ARG A 130 -21.35 -18.25 -24.73
N ARG A 131 -21.78 -17.72 -23.59
CA ARG A 131 -22.00 -18.52 -22.39
C ARG A 131 -23.16 -19.50 -22.64
N PRO A 132 -22.93 -20.82 -22.53
CA PRO A 132 -24.00 -21.80 -22.67
C PRO A 132 -25.05 -21.63 -21.59
N GLU A 133 -26.31 -21.81 -21.96
CA GLU A 133 -27.40 -21.87 -21.00
C GLU A 133 -27.29 -23.12 -20.12
N LYS A 134 -27.90 -23.03 -18.95
CA LYS A 134 -27.86 -24.14 -17.99
C LYS A 134 -28.43 -25.44 -18.58
N ASP A 135 -29.52 -25.35 -19.34
CA ASP A 135 -30.17 -26.50 -19.95
C ASP A 135 -29.28 -27.16 -21.01
N GLU A 136 -28.51 -26.37 -21.77
CA GLU A 136 -27.51 -26.92 -22.69
C GLU A 136 -26.43 -27.72 -21.96
N LEU A 137 -25.98 -27.23 -20.79
CA LEU A 137 -25.02 -27.95 -19.96
C LEU A 137 -25.60 -29.24 -19.38
N VAL A 138 -26.91 -29.27 -19.08
CA VAL A 138 -27.61 -30.48 -18.64
C VAL A 138 -27.75 -31.50 -19.77
N ASN A 139 -28.15 -31.04 -20.96
CA ASN A 139 -28.28 -31.88 -22.15
C ASN A 139 -26.92 -32.48 -22.57
N ARG A 140 -25.82 -31.75 -22.36
CA ARG A 140 -24.45 -32.24 -22.57
C ARG A 140 -23.94 -33.15 -21.44
N GLY A 141 -24.71 -33.36 -20.38
CA GLY A 141 -24.32 -34.19 -19.23
C GLY A 141 -23.25 -33.56 -18.31
N ILE A 142 -22.95 -32.27 -18.47
CA ILE A 142 -21.98 -31.54 -17.64
C ILE A 142 -22.62 -31.18 -16.30
N LEU A 143 -23.82 -30.59 -16.34
CA LEU A 143 -24.63 -30.33 -15.16
C LEU A 143 -25.67 -31.44 -15.00
N LYS A 144 -26.06 -31.75 -13.76
CA LYS A 144 -27.23 -32.59 -13.50
C LYS A 144 -28.46 -31.70 -13.37
N HIS A 145 -29.65 -32.26 -13.55
CA HIS A 145 -30.90 -31.57 -13.28
C HIS A 145 -30.92 -31.07 -11.82
N GLN A 146 -30.94 -29.75 -11.62
CA GLN A 146 -30.99 -29.13 -10.29
C GLN A 146 -32.38 -29.29 -9.68
N SER A 147 -32.67 -30.47 -9.13
CA SER A 147 -33.81 -30.65 -8.23
C SER A 147 -33.45 -30.39 -6.77
N VAL A 148 -32.15 -30.24 -6.46
CA VAL A 148 -31.58 -30.11 -5.11
C VAL A 148 -30.39 -29.16 -5.13
N ALA A 149 -30.06 -28.61 -3.96
CA ALA A 149 -28.90 -27.74 -3.77
C ALA A 149 -27.58 -28.43 -4.19
N PRO A 150 -26.58 -27.68 -4.71
CA PRO A 150 -25.32 -28.25 -5.20
C PRO A 150 -24.60 -29.16 -4.19
N ALA A 151 -24.66 -28.82 -2.90
CA ALA A 151 -24.04 -29.60 -1.83
C ALA A 151 -24.67 -30.99 -1.63
N LEU A 152 -25.94 -31.18 -1.99
CA LEU A 152 -26.68 -32.44 -1.81
C LEU A 152 -26.70 -33.31 -3.08
N GLN A 153 -26.28 -32.75 -4.20
CA GLN A 153 -26.35 -33.41 -5.50
C GLN A 153 -25.57 -34.73 -5.53
N ALA A 154 -24.37 -34.75 -4.96
CA ALA A 154 -23.53 -35.95 -4.90
C ALA A 154 -24.19 -37.08 -4.08
N LYS A 155 -24.74 -36.76 -2.91
CA LYS A 155 -25.44 -37.73 -2.05
C LYS A 155 -26.73 -38.24 -2.69
N LYS A 156 -27.46 -37.37 -3.39
CA LYS A 156 -28.64 -37.76 -4.15
C LYS A 156 -28.28 -38.77 -5.24
N GLU A 157 -27.24 -38.49 -6.03
CA GLU A 157 -26.80 -39.36 -7.13
C GLU A 157 -26.32 -40.72 -6.61
N GLU A 158 -25.57 -40.74 -5.51
CA GLU A 158 -25.15 -41.97 -4.84
C GLU A 158 -26.36 -42.83 -4.42
N LEU A 159 -27.35 -42.20 -3.79
CA LEU A 159 -28.58 -42.85 -3.37
C LEU A 159 -29.41 -43.34 -4.56
N GLU A 160 -29.56 -42.54 -5.62
CA GLU A 160 -30.27 -42.93 -6.84
C GLU A 160 -29.57 -44.11 -7.53
N ARG A 161 -28.24 -44.08 -7.61
CA ARG A 161 -27.45 -45.18 -8.19
C ARG A 161 -27.57 -46.46 -7.36
N ALA A 162 -27.54 -46.37 -6.04
CA ALA A 162 -27.75 -47.52 -5.17
C ALA A 162 -29.16 -48.12 -5.32
N LYS A 163 -30.19 -47.26 -5.38
CA LYS A 163 -31.57 -47.69 -5.65
C LYS A 163 -31.70 -48.38 -7.00
N LEU A 164 -31.14 -47.79 -8.06
CA LEU A 164 -31.17 -48.36 -9.41
C LEU A 164 -30.44 -49.70 -9.46
N GLY A 165 -29.28 -49.82 -8.80
CA GLY A 165 -28.52 -51.07 -8.70
C GLY A 165 -29.31 -52.18 -8.01
N ASN A 166 -29.95 -51.87 -6.89
CA ASN A 166 -30.80 -52.82 -6.17
C ASN A 166 -32.01 -53.25 -7.01
N GLN A 167 -32.63 -52.30 -7.74
CA GLN A 167 -33.75 -52.60 -8.64
C GLN A 167 -33.32 -53.50 -9.78
N LEU A 168 -32.22 -53.17 -10.47
CA LEU A 168 -31.67 -53.97 -11.55
C LEU A 168 -31.31 -55.38 -11.08
N GLN A 169 -30.72 -55.51 -9.89
CA GLN A 169 -30.40 -56.81 -9.32
C GLN A 169 -31.66 -57.68 -9.12
N LYS A 170 -32.76 -57.08 -8.64
CA LYS A 170 -34.04 -57.79 -8.48
C LYS A 170 -34.61 -58.22 -9.83
N GLU A 171 -34.56 -57.36 -10.84
CA GLU A 171 -35.05 -57.69 -12.19
C GLU A 171 -34.21 -58.79 -12.86
N LEU A 172 -32.89 -58.80 -12.63
CA LEU A 172 -32.00 -59.86 -13.10
C LEU A 172 -32.23 -61.20 -12.40
N GLN A 173 -32.64 -61.20 -11.12
CA GLN A 173 -33.03 -62.43 -10.43
C GLN A 173 -34.30 -63.06 -11.01
N GLN A 174 -35.21 -62.24 -11.54
CA GLN A 174 -36.44 -62.67 -12.18
C GLN A 174 -36.27 -62.84 -13.71
N ARG A 175 -35.02 -62.95 -14.18
CA ARG A 175 -34.73 -63.09 -15.60
C ARG A 175 -35.32 -64.40 -16.12
N PRO A 176 -36.19 -64.37 -17.15
CA PRO A 176 -36.72 -65.57 -17.79
C PRO A 176 -35.60 -66.43 -18.36
N ASP A 177 -35.74 -67.74 -18.21
CA ASP A 177 -34.75 -68.68 -18.75
C ASP A 177 -34.88 -68.80 -20.28
N VAL A 178 -33.84 -69.35 -20.91
CA VAL A 178 -33.74 -69.41 -22.38
C VAL A 178 -34.93 -70.15 -23.00
N ASP A 179 -35.37 -71.24 -22.37
CA ASP A 179 -36.50 -72.03 -22.85
C ASP A 179 -37.85 -71.30 -22.71
N GLU A 180 -38.01 -70.48 -21.67
CA GLU A 180 -39.20 -69.63 -21.50
C GLU A 180 -39.30 -68.56 -22.60
N LEU A 181 -38.16 -68.06 -23.09
CA LEU A 181 -38.10 -67.10 -24.19
C LEU A 181 -38.43 -67.76 -25.54
N LYS A 182 -38.09 -69.04 -25.73
CA LYS A 182 -38.49 -69.83 -26.89
C LYS A 182 -40.00 -70.10 -26.91
N GLN A 183 -40.57 -70.49 -25.78
CA GLN A 183 -42.02 -70.69 -25.64
C GLN A 183 -42.80 -69.40 -25.91
N LYS A 184 -42.25 -68.25 -25.53
CA LYS A 184 -42.82 -66.93 -25.83
C LYS A 184 -42.59 -66.47 -27.28
N GLY A 185 -41.93 -67.26 -28.12
CA GLY A 185 -41.67 -66.96 -29.53
C GLY A 185 -40.67 -65.83 -29.77
N ILE A 186 -39.90 -65.44 -28.75
CA ILE A 186 -38.92 -64.34 -28.83
C ILE A 186 -37.57 -64.87 -29.32
N LEU A 187 -37.22 -66.10 -28.96
CA LEU A 187 -35.99 -66.77 -29.37
C LEU A 187 -36.34 -67.98 -30.28
N THR A 188 -35.78 -68.03 -31.47
CA THR A 188 -35.95 -69.17 -32.41
C THR A 188 -34.85 -70.19 -32.21
N ASP A 189 -35.19 -71.48 -32.23
CA ASP A 189 -34.18 -72.54 -32.16
C ASP A 189 -33.40 -72.65 -33.48
N PRO A 190 -32.08 -72.86 -33.42
CA PRO A 190 -31.23 -72.99 -34.62
C PRO A 190 -31.55 -74.26 -35.45
N GLU A 191 -32.35 -75.18 -34.92
CA GLU A 191 -32.78 -76.42 -35.58
C GLU A 191 -34.09 -76.25 -36.38
N ASP A 192 -34.75 -75.09 -36.33
CA ASP A 192 -36.00 -74.78 -37.08
C ASP A 192 -35.75 -74.28 -38.53
N LYS A 193 -34.62 -74.65 -39.15
CA LYS A 193 -34.28 -74.35 -40.55
C LYS A 193 -33.95 -75.59 -41.36
#